data_AF-A0A1H1D2U5-F1
#
_entry.id   AF-A0A1H1D2U5-F1
#
_cell.length_a   1.000
_cell.length_b   1.000
_cell.length_c   1.000
_cell.angle_alpha   90.00
_cell.angle_beta   90.00
_cell.angle_gamma   90.00
#
_symmetry.space_group_name_H-M   'P 1'
#
loop_
_entity.id
_entity.type
_entity.pdbx_description
1 polymer ?
#
loop_
_entity_poly.entity_id
_entity_poly.type
_entity_poly.pdbx_seq_one_letter_code
_entity_poly.pdbx_strand_id
1 'polypeptide(L)'
;MNALTQPIATAHPLAKTQHDLHNARSLFDATLGFVRQHDQPTDDPLLISRFGDVHIRIEVAAALLERAEEFLASHTDAIEISIAVAESHLASAEALSTASNAEFELTGLRTALPGSLHDPLRWKLQLIGNFRLNGIHPPSFPTAAEGVV
;
A
#
# COMPACT_ATOMS: atom_id res chain seq x y z
N MET A 1 -26.56 9.87 -13.10
CA MET A 1 -25.36 9.24 -13.67
C MET A 1 -24.60 8.55 -12.55
N ASN A 2 -24.56 7.23 -12.54
CA ASN A 2 -23.90 6.44 -11.50
C ASN A 2 -22.38 6.58 -11.65
N ALA A 3 -21.68 6.91 -10.56
CA ALA A 3 -20.22 6.96 -10.50
C ALA A 3 -19.55 5.57 -10.53
N LEU A 4 -20.28 4.52 -10.93
CA LEU A 4 -19.88 3.11 -10.83
C LEU A 4 -19.47 2.51 -12.19
N THR A 5 -19.25 3.32 -13.22
CA THR A 5 -18.90 2.84 -14.56
C THR A 5 -17.79 3.67 -15.17
N GLN A 6 -16.69 3.84 -14.43
CA GLN A 6 -15.45 4.23 -15.08
C GLN A 6 -14.79 2.97 -15.66
N PRO A 7 -14.31 2.99 -16.91
CA PRO A 7 -13.54 1.89 -17.47
C PRO A 7 -12.31 1.69 -16.58
N ILE A 8 -12.15 0.49 -16.04
CA ILE A 8 -10.97 0.12 -15.27
C ILE A 8 -9.82 0.15 -16.27
N ALA A 9 -8.99 1.20 -16.22
CA ALA A 9 -7.76 1.23 -16.98
C ALA A 9 -6.99 -0.07 -16.70
N THR A 10 -6.52 -0.72 -17.77
CA THR A 10 -5.75 -1.97 -17.79
C THR A 10 -4.37 -1.78 -17.16
N ALA A 11 -4.33 -1.37 -15.89
CA ALA A 11 -3.13 -1.20 -15.11
C ALA A 11 -2.76 -2.54 -14.46
N HIS A 12 -1.46 -2.84 -14.43
CA HIS A 12 -0.93 -3.99 -13.69
C HIS A 12 -1.47 -3.98 -12.25
N PRO A 13 -2.09 -5.05 -11.75
CA PRO A 13 -2.84 -5.04 -10.48
C PRO A 13 -1.99 -4.65 -9.28
N LEU A 14 -0.66 -4.75 -9.35
CA LEU A 14 0.26 -4.38 -8.26
C LEU A 14 0.97 -3.04 -8.45
N ALA A 15 0.76 -2.35 -9.58
CA ALA A 15 1.46 -1.08 -9.86
C ALA A 15 1.23 -0.03 -8.77
N LYS A 16 0.01 0.02 -8.21
CA LYS A 16 -0.31 0.91 -7.09
C LYS A 16 0.52 0.56 -5.84
N THR A 17 0.53 -0.71 -5.45
CA THR A 17 1.29 -1.17 -4.28
C THR A 17 2.77 -0.88 -4.44
N GLN A 18 3.34 -1.18 -5.61
CA GLN A 18 4.74 -0.89 -5.93
C GLN A 18 5.06 0.60 -5.82
N HIS A 19 4.19 1.46 -6.37
CA HIS A 19 4.35 2.91 -6.29
C HIS A 19 4.25 3.44 -4.85
N ASP A 20 3.22 3.03 -4.10
CA ASP A 20 3.03 3.45 -2.72
C ASP A 20 4.22 3.02 -1.84
N LEU A 21 4.70 1.79 -2.01
CA LEU A 21 5.83 1.26 -1.26
C LEU A 21 7.14 1.99 -1.60
N HIS A 22 7.37 2.30 -2.87
CA HIS A 22 8.52 3.11 -3.30
C HIS A 22 8.50 4.51 -2.65
N ASN A 23 7.33 5.16 -2.65
CA ASN A 23 7.18 6.47 -2.03
C ASN A 23 7.36 6.41 -0.51
N ALA A 24 6.82 5.38 0.16
CA ALA A 24 6.97 5.20 1.60
C ALA A 24 8.44 5.04 2.01
N ARG A 25 9.21 4.24 1.25
CA ARG A 25 10.66 4.08 1.46
C ARG A 25 11.42 5.38 1.23
N SER A 26 11.13 6.08 0.13
CA SER A 26 11.77 7.36 -0.18
C SER A 26 11.53 8.41 0.91
N LEU A 27 10.30 8.50 1.43
CA LEU A 27 10.00 9.39 2.55
C LEU A 27 10.70 8.99 3.84
N PHE A 28 10.74 7.69 4.15
CA PHE A 28 11.43 7.19 5.33
C PHE A 28 12.92 7.55 5.28
N ASP A 29 13.59 7.29 4.15
CA ASP A 29 15.02 7.56 3.98
C ASP A 29 15.32 9.06 4.03
N ALA A 30 14.50 9.89 3.39
CA ALA A 30 14.64 11.35 3.42
C ALA A 30 14.46 11.90 4.85
N THR A 31 13.44 11.43 5.57
CA THR A 31 13.15 11.83 6.95
C THR A 31 14.28 11.38 7.88
N LEU A 32 14.77 10.15 7.73
CA LEU A 32 15.90 9.62 8.49
C LEU A 32 17.16 10.46 8.27
N GLY A 33 17.43 10.83 7.01
CA GLY A 33 18.53 11.71 6.64
C GLY A 33 18.41 13.09 7.30
N PHE A 34 17.23 13.70 7.25
CA PHE A 34 16.96 15.00 7.86
C PHE A 34 17.19 14.98 9.38
N VAL A 35 16.57 14.01 10.08
CA VAL A 35 16.66 13.89 11.54
C VAL A 35 18.12 13.73 12.00
N ARG A 36 18.90 12.90 11.29
CA ARG A 36 20.32 12.66 11.61
C ARG A 36 21.22 13.88 11.34
N GLN A 37 20.85 14.77 10.43
CA GLN A 37 21.65 15.95 10.07
C GLN A 37 21.37 17.18 10.95
N HIS A 38 20.21 17.22 11.61
CA HIS A 38 19.72 18.39 12.34
C HIS A 38 19.80 18.27 13.88
N ASP A 39 20.73 17.49 14.42
CA ASP A 39 21.00 17.32 15.86
C ASP A 39 19.76 17.00 16.73
N GLN A 40 18.74 16.36 16.14
CA GLN A 40 17.63 15.84 16.95
C GLN A 40 18.18 14.75 17.90
N PRO A 41 17.67 14.66 19.14
CA PRO A 41 18.15 13.68 20.11
C PRO A 41 17.83 12.26 19.62
N THR A 42 18.77 11.63 18.90
CA THR A 42 18.56 10.30 18.31
C THR A 42 18.36 9.19 19.33
N ASP A 43 18.66 9.47 20.61
CA ASP A 43 18.36 8.62 21.77
C ASP A 43 16.94 8.86 22.34
N ASP A 44 16.14 9.77 21.76
CA ASP A 44 14.76 10.02 22.16
C ASP A 44 13.89 8.78 21.87
N PRO A 45 13.29 8.15 22.90
CA PRO A 45 12.43 6.99 22.72
C PRO A 45 11.25 7.23 21.77
N LEU A 46 10.73 8.46 21.68
CA LEU A 46 9.61 8.78 20.79
C LEU A 46 10.04 8.79 19.33
N LEU A 47 11.22 9.35 19.02
CA LEU A 47 11.79 9.31 17.68
C LEU A 47 12.08 7.87 17.27
N ILE A 48 12.74 7.10 18.14
CA ILE A 48 13.05 5.68 17.90
C ILE A 48 11.76 4.90 17.62
N SER A 49 10.74 5.07 18.47
CA SER A 49 9.45 4.41 18.28
C SER A 49 8.79 4.81 16.97
N ARG A 50 8.89 6.08 16.56
CA ARG A 50 8.27 6.57 15.33
C ARG A 50 8.92 5.99 14.09
N PHE A 51 10.25 5.91 14.05
CA PHE A 51 10.95 5.24 12.95
C PHE A 51 10.64 3.74 12.92
N GLY A 52 10.58 3.07 14.09
CA GLY A 52 10.17 1.67 14.16
C GLY A 52 8.76 1.41 13.63
N ASP A 53 7.81 2.28 13.98
CA ASP A 53 6.40 2.24 13.56
C ASP A 53 6.22 2.38 12.03
N VAL A 54 6.97 3.29 11.40
CA VAL A 54 6.98 3.45 9.94
C VAL A 54 7.65 2.24 9.28
N HIS A 55 8.82 1.84 9.78
CA HIS A 55 9.61 0.76 9.18
C HIS A 55 8.86 -0.57 9.17
N ILE A 56 8.22 -0.96 10.28
CA ILE A 56 7.47 -2.22 10.33
C ILE A 56 6.31 -2.25 9.35
N ARG A 57 5.63 -1.11 9.10
CA ARG A 57 4.55 -1.04 8.10
C ARG A 57 5.07 -1.15 6.68
N ILE A 58 6.23 -0.57 6.38
CA ILE A 58 6.91 -0.74 5.08
C ILE A 58 7.23 -2.23 4.86
N GLU A 59 7.76 -2.91 5.87
CA GLU A 59 8.10 -4.34 5.76
C GLU A 59 6.84 -5.22 5.62
N VAL A 60 5.77 -4.94 6.37
CA VAL A 60 4.48 -5.64 6.22
C VAL A 60 3.91 -5.43 4.81
N ALA A 61 3.95 -4.20 4.29
CA ALA A 61 3.50 -3.91 2.94
C ALA A 61 4.34 -4.60 1.87
N ALA A 62 5.67 -4.68 2.06
CA ALA A 62 6.58 -5.39 1.17
C ALA A 62 6.28 -6.90 1.15
N ALA A 63 6.10 -7.52 2.31
CA ALA A 63 5.77 -8.95 2.42
C ALA A 63 4.41 -9.28 1.76
N LEU A 64 3.41 -8.41 1.89
CA LEU A 64 2.11 -8.60 1.24
C LEU A 64 2.17 -8.38 -0.27
N LEU A 65 3.03 -7.48 -0.74
CA LEU A 65 3.32 -7.34 -2.17
C LEU A 65 3.97 -8.61 -2.73
N GLU A 66 5.02 -9.11 -2.08
CA GLU A 66 5.72 -10.33 -2.50
C GLU A 66 4.76 -11.52 -2.56
N ARG A 67 3.92 -11.70 -1.53
CA ARG A 67 2.88 -12.75 -1.53
C ARG A 67 1.90 -12.61 -2.71
N ALA A 68 1.52 -11.38 -3.06
CA ALA A 68 0.62 -11.15 -4.19
C ALA A 68 1.32 -11.41 -5.54
N GLU A 69 2.61 -11.09 -5.66
CA GLU A 69 3.44 -11.41 -6.83
C GLU A 69 3.57 -12.93 -7.01
N GLU A 70 3.86 -13.67 -5.93
CA GLU A 70 3.91 -15.13 -5.94
C GLU A 70 2.59 -15.76 -6.37
N PHE A 71 1.46 -15.24 -5.88
CA PHE A 71 0.13 -15.74 -6.23
C PHE A 71 -0.20 -15.47 -7.71
N LEU A 72 0.17 -14.31 -8.25
CA LEU A 72 0.01 -13.99 -9.67
C LEU A 72 0.91 -14.83 -10.58
N ALA A 73 2.09 -15.24 -10.09
CA ALA A 73 3.04 -16.07 -10.84
C ALA A 73 2.75 -17.57 -10.80
N SER A 74 1.81 -18.00 -9.96
CA SER A 74 1.48 -19.42 -9.71
C SER A 74 0.08 -19.79 -10.20
N HIS A 75 -0.26 -21.08 -10.15
CA HIS A 75 -1.62 -21.57 -10.47
C HIS A 75 -2.58 -21.40 -9.28
N THR A 76 -2.46 -20.30 -8.56
CA THR A 76 -3.28 -19.98 -7.39
C THR A 76 -4.70 -19.62 -7.83
N ASP A 77 -5.69 -19.91 -6.99
CA ASP A 77 -7.08 -19.55 -7.23
C ASP A 77 -7.24 -18.02 -7.40
N ALA A 78 -8.04 -17.60 -8.38
CA ALA A 78 -8.31 -16.19 -8.70
C ALA A 78 -8.85 -15.42 -7.48
N ILE A 79 -9.57 -16.11 -6.59
CA ILE A 79 -10.06 -15.58 -5.31
C ILE A 79 -8.89 -15.20 -4.40
N GLU A 80 -7.95 -16.12 -4.18
CA GLU A 80 -6.78 -15.89 -3.32
C GLU A 80 -5.86 -14.81 -3.90
N ILE A 81 -5.68 -14.79 -5.22
CA ILE A 81 -4.99 -13.70 -5.92
C ILE A 81 -5.67 -12.36 -5.60
N SER A 82 -6.99 -12.30 -5.71
CA SER A 82 -7.74 -11.06 -5.50
C SER A 82 -7.64 -10.56 -4.05
N ILE A 83 -7.68 -11.48 -3.09
CA ILE A 83 -7.48 -11.14 -1.68
C ILE A 83 -6.05 -10.65 -1.42
N ALA A 84 -5.03 -11.32 -1.97
CA ALA A 84 -3.64 -10.90 -1.82
C ALA A 84 -3.38 -9.51 -2.41
N VAL A 85 -3.91 -9.22 -3.60
CA VAL A 85 -3.84 -7.87 -4.21
C VAL A 85 -4.55 -6.83 -3.34
N ALA A 86 -5.73 -7.15 -2.80
CA ALA A 86 -6.46 -6.22 -1.93
C ALA A 86 -5.71 -5.94 -0.61
N GLU A 87 -5.11 -6.96 0.00
CA GLU A 87 -4.30 -6.84 1.21
C GLU A 87 -3.02 -6.03 0.95
N SER A 88 -2.33 -6.27 -0.16
CA SER A 88 -1.12 -5.51 -0.52
C SER A 88 -1.42 -4.03 -0.79
N HIS A 89 -2.55 -3.71 -1.42
CA HIS A 89 -3.01 -2.35 -1.67
C HIS A 89 -3.30 -1.58 -0.39
N LEU A 90 -3.89 -2.25 0.60
CA LEU A 90 -4.23 -1.66 1.88
C LEU A 90 -2.96 -1.38 2.70
N ALA A 91 -2.09 -2.38 2.81
CA ALA A 91 -0.86 -2.27 3.58
C ALA A 91 0.08 -1.21 3.01
N SER A 92 0.25 -1.15 1.68
CA SER A 92 1.11 -0.12 1.06
C SER A 92 0.57 1.29 1.28
N ALA A 93 -0.76 1.46 1.21
CA ALA A 93 -1.37 2.76 1.47
C ALA A 93 -1.25 3.18 2.94
N GLU A 94 -1.37 2.25 3.88
CA GLU A 94 -1.13 2.52 5.31
C GLU A 94 0.34 2.88 5.57
N ALA A 95 1.29 2.15 4.98
CA ALA A 95 2.71 2.43 5.09
C ALA A 95 3.05 3.83 4.55
N LEU A 96 2.53 4.17 3.36
CA LEU A 96 2.72 5.49 2.77
C LEU A 96 2.12 6.60 3.64
N SER A 97 0.86 6.44 4.09
CA SER A 97 0.22 7.43 4.95
C SER A 97 1.00 7.61 6.27
N THR A 98 1.53 6.53 6.84
CA THR A 98 2.30 6.58 8.09
C THR A 98 3.64 7.29 7.86
N ALA A 99 4.32 7.00 6.75
CA ALA A 99 5.56 7.69 6.37
C ALA A 99 5.35 9.19 6.13
N SER A 100 4.28 9.59 5.41
CA SER A 100 3.95 11.01 5.21
C SER A 100 3.60 11.74 6.51
N ASN A 101 2.91 11.07 7.44
CA ASN A 101 2.63 11.66 8.75
C ASN A 101 3.92 11.83 9.56
N ALA A 102 4.81 10.83 9.54
CA ALA A 102 6.11 10.91 10.21
C ALA A 102 7.00 12.00 9.61
N GLU A 103 7.02 12.18 8.28
CA GLU A 103 7.73 13.30 7.64
C GLU A 103 7.27 14.64 8.23
N PHE A 104 5.96 14.87 8.25
CA PHE A 104 5.40 16.12 8.75
C PHE A 104 5.69 16.34 10.22
N GLU A 105 5.53 15.30 11.04
CA GLU A 105 5.79 15.36 12.48
C GLU A 105 7.26 15.66 12.80
N LEU A 106 8.20 15.09 12.04
CA LEU A 106 9.63 15.13 12.37
C LEU A 106 10.40 16.24 11.65
N THR A 107 9.89 16.71 10.51
CA THR A 107 10.57 17.69 9.65
C THR A 107 9.76 18.97 9.45
N GLY A 108 8.44 18.94 9.71
CA GLY A 108 7.52 20.02 9.34
C GLY A 108 7.20 20.11 7.84
N LEU A 109 7.81 19.25 7.01
CA LEU A 109 7.61 19.20 5.56
C LEU A 109 6.42 18.30 5.21
N ARG A 110 5.84 18.54 4.02
CA ARG A 110 4.89 17.63 3.39
C ARG A 110 5.24 17.47 1.94
N THR A 111 5.79 16.33 1.58
CA THR A 111 6.00 16.00 0.18
C THR A 111 4.65 15.71 -0.47
N ALA A 112 4.33 16.47 -1.52
CA ALA A 112 3.15 16.23 -2.33
C ALA A 112 3.36 14.98 -3.19
N LEU A 113 2.88 13.84 -2.72
CA LEU A 113 2.98 12.57 -3.43
C LEU A 113 1.69 12.31 -4.23
N PRO A 114 1.79 11.83 -5.47
CA PRO A 114 0.63 11.34 -6.20
C PRO A 114 0.11 10.07 -5.52
N GLY A 115 -0.82 10.25 -4.58
CA GLY A 115 -1.64 9.15 -4.07
C GLY A 115 -2.76 8.85 -5.05
N SER A 116 -3.11 7.57 -5.21
CA SER A 116 -4.33 7.22 -5.94
C SER A 116 -5.56 7.68 -5.13
N LEU A 117 -6.01 8.91 -5.39
CA LEU A 117 -7.32 9.42 -4.97
C LEU A 117 -8.49 8.59 -5.54
N HIS A 118 -8.18 7.67 -6.45
CA HIS A 118 -9.16 6.95 -7.26
C HIS A 118 -9.45 5.53 -6.77
N ASP A 119 -8.71 5.02 -5.77
CA ASP A 119 -8.97 3.68 -5.23
C ASP A 119 -9.42 3.73 -3.76
N PRO A 120 -10.74 3.65 -3.48
CA PRO A 120 -11.25 3.82 -2.13
C PRO A 120 -10.86 2.65 -1.21
N LEU A 121 -9.82 2.75 -0.39
CA LEU A 121 -9.37 1.66 0.50
C LEU A 121 -10.50 0.99 1.33
N ARG A 122 -11.55 1.75 1.66
CA ARG A 122 -12.75 1.25 2.36
C ARG A 122 -13.45 0.09 1.63
N TRP A 123 -13.53 0.10 0.30
CA TRP A 123 -14.21 -1.00 -0.42
C TRP A 123 -13.39 -2.29 -0.34
N LYS A 124 -12.05 -2.19 -0.34
CA LYS A 124 -11.16 -3.36 -0.19
C LYS A 124 -11.26 -4.00 1.19
N LEU A 125 -11.40 -3.19 2.24
CA LEU A 125 -11.70 -3.69 3.59
C LEU A 125 -13.02 -4.47 3.63
N GLN A 126 -14.07 -3.95 2.98
CA GLN A 126 -15.35 -4.65 2.89
C GLN A 126 -15.22 -5.95 2.09
N LEU A 127 -14.45 -5.95 1.00
CA LEU A 127 -14.19 -7.12 0.17
C LEU A 127 -13.49 -8.23 0.97
N ILE A 128 -12.38 -7.92 1.64
CA ILE A 128 -11.65 -8.87 2.48
C ILE A 128 -12.55 -9.37 3.61
N GLY A 129 -13.23 -8.45 4.31
CA GLY A 129 -14.13 -8.80 5.41
C GLY A 129 -15.28 -9.70 4.99
N ASN A 130 -15.91 -9.42 3.85
CA ASN A 130 -17.04 -10.21 3.34
C ASN A 130 -16.59 -11.62 2.90
N PHE A 131 -15.40 -11.74 2.32
CA PHE A 131 -14.80 -13.05 2.04
C PHE A 131 -14.51 -13.83 3.32
N ARG A 132 -13.83 -13.22 4.30
CA ARG A 132 -13.45 -13.90 5.55
C ARG A 132 -14.65 -14.24 6.45
N LEU A 133 -15.66 -13.38 6.51
CA LEU A 133 -16.83 -13.56 7.37
C LEU A 133 -17.91 -14.44 6.72
N ASN A 134 -18.20 -14.20 5.44
CA ASN A 134 -19.36 -14.80 4.76
C ASN A 134 -18.98 -15.77 3.63
N GLY A 135 -17.70 -15.95 3.32
CA GLY A 135 -17.25 -16.78 2.20
C GLY A 135 -17.61 -16.22 0.82
N ILE A 136 -18.04 -14.95 0.75
CA ILE A 136 -18.46 -14.33 -0.52
C ILE A 136 -17.22 -13.93 -1.30
N HIS A 137 -17.06 -14.51 -2.49
CA HIS A 137 -15.90 -14.29 -3.34
C HIS A 137 -15.81 -12.84 -3.85
N PRO A 138 -14.61 -12.25 -3.83
CA PRO A 138 -14.37 -10.93 -4.40
C PRO A 138 -14.50 -10.95 -5.93
N PRO A 139 -14.87 -9.82 -6.55
CA PRO A 139 -14.70 -9.68 -8.00
C PRO A 139 -13.22 -9.81 -8.35
N SER A 140 -12.91 -10.51 -9.44
CA SER A 140 -11.54 -10.64 -9.93
C SER A 140 -10.96 -9.26 -10.26
N PHE A 141 -9.73 -8.99 -9.81
CA PHE A 141 -8.99 -7.84 -10.32
C PHE A 141 -8.58 -8.13 -11.77
N PRO A 142 -8.84 -7.22 -12.73
CA PRO A 142 -8.45 -7.47 -14.11
C PRO A 142 -6.94 -7.68 -14.18
N THR A 143 -6.54 -8.87 -14.62
CA THR A 143 -5.16 -9.16 -14.95
C THR A 143 -4.96 -8.81 -16.43
N ALA A 144 -3.74 -8.41 -16.80
CA ALA A 144 -3.43 -8.03 -18.19
C ALA A 144 -3.68 -9.16 -19.22
N ALA A 145 -4.01 -10.38 -18.78
CA ALA A 145 -4.22 -11.55 -19.62
C ALA A 145 -5.62 -11.65 -20.27
N GLU A 146 -6.63 -10.90 -19.81
CA GLU A 146 -8.02 -11.05 -20.31
C GLU A 146 -8.39 -10.12 -21.49
N GLY A 147 -7.40 -9.48 -22.12
CA GLY A 147 -7.61 -8.48 -23.19
C GLY A 147 -7.33 -8.94 -24.62
N VAL A 148 -7.35 -10.25 -24.92
CA VAL A 148 -7.18 -10.76 -26.30
C VAL A 148 -8.20 -11.85 -26.60
N VAL A 149 -9.41 -11.45 -27.01
CA VAL A 149 -10.25 -12.18 -27.98
C VAL A 149 -11.06 -11.18 -28.80
#